data_AF-F4ZSL5-F1
#
_entry.id   AF-F4ZSL5-F1
#
_cell.length_a   1.000
_cell.length_b   1.000
_cell.length_c   1.000
_cell.angle_alpha   90.00
_cell.angle_beta   90.00
_cell.angle_gamma   90.00
#
_symmetry.space_group_name_H-M   'P 1'
#
loop_
_entity.id
_entity.type
_entity.pdbx_description
1 polymer ?
#
loop_
_entity_poly.entity_id
_entity_poly.type
_entity_poly.pdbx_seq_one_letter_code
_entity_poly.pdbx_strand_id
1 'polypeptide(L)' 'NMHLPAPVRISMACCLNMCGAVHCSDIAILGIHRKPPMIDHKILDNICEMPLAVAACPTGAIRPTKIELDGE' A
#
# COMPACT_ATOMS: atom_id res chain seq x y z
N ASN A 1 -19.72 22.18 27.00
CA ASN A 1 -20.59 20.99 26.90
C ASN A 1 -20.04 20.08 25.81
N MET A 2 -19.46 18.92 26.14
CA MET A 2 -19.28 17.87 25.14
C MET A 2 -20.66 17.22 24.95
N HIS A 3 -21.30 17.51 23.83
CA HIS A 3 -22.68 17.09 23.51
C HIS A 3 -22.81 15.61 23.12
N LEU A 4 -21.76 14.80 23.27
CA LEU A 4 -21.72 13.42 22.81
C LEU A 4 -21.89 12.44 23.99
N PRO A 5 -22.59 11.30 23.81
CA PRO A 5 -22.83 10.32 24.89
C PRO A 5 -21.55 9.67 25.44
N ALA A 6 -20.48 9.64 24.65
CA ALA A 6 -19.19 9.09 25.01
C ALA A 6 -18.06 9.81 24.25
N PRO A 7 -16.79 9.67 24.67
CA PRO A 7 -15.65 10.17 23.90
C PRO A 7 -15.59 9.50 22.52
N VAL A 8 -15.53 10.29 21.45
CA VAL A 8 -15.35 9.79 20.09
C VAL A 8 -13.87 9.91 19.70
N ARG A 9 -13.25 8.79 19.33
CA ARG A 9 -11.86 8.73 18.88
C ARG A 9 -11.84 8.77 17.36
N ILE A 10 -11.19 9.80 16.82
CA ILE A 10 -10.99 9.98 15.39
C ILE A 10 -9.51 9.80 15.09
N SER A 11 -9.18 8.87 14.20
CA SER A 11 -7.80 8.66 13.75
C SER A 11 -7.68 8.73 12.24
N MET A 12 -6.48 9.08 11.77
CA MET A 12 -6.15 9.17 10.35
C MET A 12 -4.87 8.42 10.04
N ALA A 13 -4.86 7.70 8.91
CA ALA A 13 -3.67 7.08 8.35
C ALA A 13 -3.56 7.46 6.88
N CYS A 14 -2.33 7.79 6.49
CA CYS A 14 -2.00 8.21 5.12
C CYS A 14 -2.02 7.07 4.11
N CYS A 15 -1.86 5.81 4.56
CA CYS A 15 -1.93 4.63 3.71
C CYS A 15 -2.48 3.40 4.48
N LEU A 16 -2.66 2.31 3.74
CA LEU A 16 -3.20 1.03 4.23
C LEU A 16 -2.33 0.28 5.25
N ASN A 17 -1.11 0.74 5.54
CA ASN A 17 -0.34 0.23 6.66
C ASN A 17 -0.91 0.67 8.01
N MET A 18 -1.86 1.62 8.01
CA MET A 18 -2.68 2.02 9.16
C MET A 18 -1.87 2.30 10.44
N CYS A 19 -0.68 2.89 10.31
CA CYS A 19 0.17 3.21 11.45
C CYS A 19 -0.56 4.12 12.45
N GLY A 20 -0.79 3.61 13.67
CA GLY A 20 -1.58 4.28 14.70
C GLY A 20 -2.85 3.49 15.05
N ALA A 21 -3.95 4.19 15.32
CA ALA A 21 -5.18 3.62 15.85
C ALA A 21 -6.36 3.60 14.84
N VAL A 22 -6.08 3.76 13.54
CA VAL A 22 -7.14 3.85 12.51
C VAL A 22 -8.03 2.61 12.46
N HIS A 23 -7.43 1.42 12.63
CA HIS A 23 -8.16 0.15 12.60
C HIS A 23 -9.02 -0.09 13.85
N CYS A 24 -8.92 0.75 14.89
CA CYS A 24 -9.63 0.60 16.16
C CYS A 24 -10.25 1.91 16.69
N SER A 25 -10.44 2.90 15.80
CA SER A 25 -11.10 4.18 16.12
C SER A 25 -12.59 4.13 15.81
N ASP A 26 -13.38 4.93 16.51
CA ASP A 26 -14.82 5.06 16.25
C ASP A 26 -15.06 5.64 14.84
N ILE A 27 -14.21 6.58 14.43
CA ILE A 27 -14.19 7.13 13.07
C ILE A 27 -12.76 7.06 12.51
N ALA A 28 -12.64 6.46 11.33
CA ALA A 28 -11.38 6.23 10.65
C ALA A 28 -11.34 7.00 9.32
N ILE A 29 -10.26 7.76 9.10
CA ILE A 29 -9.95 8.38 7.81
C ILE A 29 -8.72 7.68 7.23
N LEU A 30 -8.88 7.03 6.07
CA LEU A 30 -7.83 6.23 5.45
C LEU A 30 -7.54 6.69 4.02
N GLY A 31 -6.28 6.99 3.75
CA GLY A 31 -5.78 7.21 2.39
C GLY A 31 -5.65 5.88 1.63
N ILE A 32 -6.23 5.81 0.42
CA ILE A 32 -6.12 4.65 -0.47
C ILE A 32 -5.66 5.05 -1.87
N HIS A 33 -4.87 4.17 -2.50
CA HIS A 33 -4.56 4.28 -3.92
C HIS A 33 -5.67 3.63 -4.76
N ARG A 34 -5.98 4.23 -5.91
CA ARG A 34 -7.00 3.73 -6.86
C ARG A 34 -6.40 3.35 -8.23
N LYS A 35 -5.08 3.39 -8.36
CA LYS A 35 -4.35 3.06 -9.59
C LYS A 35 -3.26 2.03 -9.27
N PRO A 36 -3.00 1.07 -10.18
CA PRO A 36 -1.85 0.17 -10.07
C PRO A 36 -0.51 0.94 -10.05
N PRO A 37 0.57 0.32 -9.55
CA PRO A 37 1.91 0.91 -9.60
C PRO A 37 2.41 1.03 -11.05
N MET A 38 3.23 2.04 -11.32
CA MET A 38 3.98 2.15 -12.57
C MET A 38 5.29 1.36 -12.42
N ILE A 39 5.65 0.59 -13.44
CA ILE A 39 6.84 -0.29 -13.39
C ILE A 39 7.98 0.41 -14.15
N ASP A 40 9.08 0.67 -13.45
CA ASP A 40 10.34 1.09 -14.07
C ASP A 40 11.25 -0.11 -14.28
N HIS A 41 11.18 -0.65 -15.48
CA HIS A 41 11.89 -1.86 -15.85
C HIS A 41 13.42 -1.69 -15.89
N LYS A 42 13.95 -0.46 -16.05
CA LYS A 42 15.39 -0.22 -16.20
C LYS A 42 16.17 -0.44 -14.91
N ILE A 43 15.52 -0.27 -13.77
CA ILE A 43 16.16 -0.31 -12.44
C ILE A 43 15.60 -1.41 -11.54
N LEU A 44 14.52 -2.09 -11.93
CA LEU A 44 13.78 -3.01 -11.07
C LEU A 44 14.67 -4.15 -10.55
N ASP A 45 15.38 -4.83 -11.44
CA ASP A 45 16.24 -5.96 -11.08
C ASP A 45 17.49 -5.55 -10.28
N ASN A 46 17.89 -4.28 -10.38
CA ASN A 46 19.06 -3.76 -9.66
C ASN A 46 18.74 -3.39 -8.20
N ILE A 47 17.49 -3.04 -7.89
CA ILE A 47 17.09 -2.50 -6.58
C ILE A 47 16.18 -3.47 -5.81
N CYS A 48 15.44 -4.32 -6.51
CA CYS A 48 14.44 -5.18 -5.91
C CYS A 48 14.78 -6.66 -6.06
N GLU A 49 14.61 -7.43 -4.99
CA GLU A 49 14.59 -8.88 -5.06
C GLU A 49 13.20 -9.33 -5.56
N MET A 50 13.10 -9.76 -6.81
CA MET A 50 11.83 -10.16 -7.44
C MET A 50 10.99 -11.15 -6.63
N PRO A 51 11.55 -12.17 -5.96
CA PRO A 51 10.77 -13.06 -5.09
C PRO A 51 10.07 -12.34 -3.94
N LEU A 52 10.70 -11.33 -3.34
CA LEU A 52 10.11 -10.54 -2.26
C LEU A 52 8.96 -9.69 -2.79
N ALA A 53 9.14 -9.06 -3.96
CA ALA A 53 8.09 -8.28 -4.59
C ALA A 53 6.85 -9.13 -4.93
N VAL A 54 7.05 -10.35 -5.43
CA VAL A 54 5.96 -11.30 -5.72
C VAL A 54 5.25 -11.72 -4.43
N ALA A 55 6.00 -12.10 -3.39
CA ALA A 55 5.44 -12.56 -2.11
C ALA A 55 4.70 -11.46 -1.33
N ALA A 56 5.05 -10.19 -1.54
CA ALA A 56 4.40 -9.06 -0.89
C ALA A 56 2.96 -8.80 -1.38
N CYS A 57 2.56 -9.32 -2.54
CA CYS A 57 1.24 -9.05 -3.12
C CYS A 57 0.14 -9.95 -2.51
N PRO A 58 -0.84 -9.41 -1.76
CA PRO A 58 -1.85 -10.24 -1.10
C PRO A 58 -2.81 -10.93 -2.09
N THR A 59 -2.95 -10.39 -3.30
CA THR A 59 -3.84 -10.91 -4.35
C THR A 59 -3.11 -11.68 -5.44
N GLY A 60 -1.77 -11.81 -5.36
CA GLY A 60 -0.98 -12.53 -6.35
C GLY A 60 -0.98 -11.89 -7.75
N ALA A 61 -1.19 -10.57 -7.83
CA ALA A 61 -1.19 -9.84 -9.10
C ALA A 61 0.20 -9.68 -9.73
N ILE A 62 1.28 -9.80 -8.94
CA ILE A 62 2.65 -9.65 -9.39
C ILE A 62 3.19 -11.01 -9.85
N ARG A 63 3.75 -11.07 -11.07
CA ARG A 63 4.34 -12.28 -11.65
C ARG A 63 5.71 -11.96 -12.25
N PRO A 64 6.71 -12.84 -12.07
CA PRO A 64 8.01 -12.65 -12.69
C PRO A 64 7.90 -12.85 -14.21
N THR A 65 8.49 -11.94 -14.97
CA THR A 65 8.61 -12.04 -16.43
C THR A 65 9.97 -11.51 -16.86
N LYS A 66 10.50 -12.04 -17.96
CA LYS A 66 11.63 -11.44 -18.66
C LYS A 66 11.10 -10.49 -19.71
N ILE A 67 11.79 -9.39 -19.92
CA ILE A 67 11.51 -8.39 -20.95
C ILE A 67 12.83 -7.94 -21.54
N GLU A 68 12.82 -7.67 -22.84
CA GLU A 68 13.96 -7.08 -23.55
C GLU A 68 13.85 -5.57 -23.43
N LEU A 69 14.92 -4.91 -23.00
CA LEU A 69 14.96 -3.46 -22.84
C LEU A 69 15.79 -2.87 -23.97
N ASP A 70 15.18 -1.99 -24.75
CA ASP A 70 15.85 -1.28 -25.84
C ASP A 70 16.46 -2.19 -26.95
N GLY A 71 15.97 -3.44 -27.09
CA GLY A 71 16.33 -4.36 -28.18
C GLY A 71 17.51 -5.31 -27.92
N GLU A 72 17.92 -5.46 -26.66
CA GLU A 72 18.84 -6.50 -26.17
C GLU A 72 18.17 -7.45 -25.16
#